data_AF-A0A0G1DUB6-F1
#
_entry.id   AF-A0A0G1DUB6-F1
#
_cell.length_a   1.000
_cell.length_b   1.000
_cell.length_c   1.000
_cell.angle_alpha   90.00
_cell.angle_beta   90.00
_cell.angle_gamma   90.00
#
_symmetry.space_group_name_H-M   'P 1'
#
loop_
_entity.id
_entity.type
_entity.pdbx_description
1 polymer ?
#
loop_
_entity_poly.entity_id
_entity_poly.type
_entity_poly.pdbx_seq_one_letter_code
_entity_poly.pdbx_strand_id
1 'polypeptide(L)'
;MIRLNKNQIDYGNLKSRKELKGFREQTNRHITIVGGKPSIKIKEALNKFSLAERKKKLVELKTLLKNLEWQYIQKEIYFISEKSYFGNPKVLEHRKSYIRLIKMPNIDIFYRRLNALLKTHIPTQFPHITLFTKGEHPDRTYFGIPMNSKTAFKKFHPKKIKS
;
A
#
# COMPACT_ATOMS: atom_id res chain seq x y z
N MET A 1 3.22 -7.87 4.70
CA MET A 1 1.93 -7.57 4.05
C MET A 1 0.86 -8.42 4.67
N ILE A 2 -0.40 -7.98 4.68
CA ILE A 2 -1.55 -8.79 5.10
C ILE A 2 -2.30 -9.19 3.84
N ARG A 3 -2.42 -10.49 3.55
CA ARG A 3 -3.20 -11.00 2.41
C ARG A 3 -4.68 -11.06 2.79
N LEU A 4 -5.54 -10.74 1.83
CA LEU A 4 -6.98 -10.69 2.04
C LEU A 4 -7.69 -11.68 1.13
N ASN A 5 -8.66 -12.41 1.68
CA ASN A 5 -9.58 -13.23 0.91
C ASN A 5 -10.65 -12.37 0.22
N LYS A 6 -11.18 -12.84 -0.92
CA LYS A 6 -12.20 -12.10 -1.70
C LYS A 6 -13.43 -11.72 -0.87
N ASN A 7 -13.84 -12.57 0.06
CA ASN A 7 -15.02 -12.40 0.91
C ASN A 7 -14.81 -11.40 2.06
N GLN A 8 -13.56 -10.98 2.31
CA GLN A 8 -13.25 -10.00 3.36
C GLN A 8 -13.32 -8.55 2.86
N ILE A 9 -13.61 -8.34 1.58
CA ILE A 9 -13.59 -7.02 0.95
C ILE A 9 -15.01 -6.66 0.59
N ASP A 10 -15.46 -5.55 1.14
CA ASP A 10 -16.68 -4.91 0.70
C ASP A 10 -16.37 -4.13 -0.59
N TYR A 11 -17.22 -4.24 -1.61
CA TYR A 11 -17.12 -3.47 -2.86
C TYR A 11 -18.12 -2.32 -2.90
N GLY A 12 -19.02 -2.23 -1.92
CA GLY A 12 -20.24 -1.43 -2.05
C GLY A 12 -20.96 -1.78 -3.35
N ASN A 13 -21.46 -0.74 -4.03
CA ASN A 13 -22.13 -0.86 -5.32
C ASN A 13 -21.17 -0.85 -6.54
N LEU A 14 -19.84 -0.95 -6.37
CA LEU A 14 -18.92 -0.80 -7.51
C LEU A 14 -19.08 -1.86 -8.60
N LYS A 15 -19.36 -3.12 -8.23
CA LYS A 15 -19.35 -4.25 -9.17
C LYS A 15 -20.37 -4.14 -10.29
N SER A 16 -21.47 -3.42 -10.07
CA SER A 16 -22.53 -3.23 -11.06
C SER A 16 -22.37 -1.96 -11.91
N ARG A 17 -21.30 -1.18 -11.70
CA ARG A 17 -21.16 0.12 -12.37
C ARG A 17 -20.60 -0.01 -13.77
N LYS A 18 -21.26 0.64 -14.73
CA LYS A 18 -20.76 0.87 -16.09
C LYS A 18 -19.38 1.57 -16.10
N GLU A 19 -19.08 2.36 -15.06
CA GLU A 19 -17.81 3.07 -14.84
C GLU A 19 -16.59 2.13 -14.73
N LEU A 20 -16.80 0.83 -14.49
CA LEU A 20 -15.74 -0.18 -14.48
C LEU A 20 -15.36 -0.69 -15.88
N LYS A 21 -15.96 -0.18 -16.97
CA LYS A 21 -15.62 -0.63 -18.32
C LYS A 21 -14.12 -0.44 -18.62
N GLY A 22 -13.43 -1.57 -18.86
CA GLY A 22 -11.99 -1.62 -19.10
C GLY A 22 -11.11 -1.58 -17.84
N PHE A 23 -11.70 -1.67 -16.65
CA PHE A 23 -10.97 -1.97 -15.42
C PHE A 23 -10.89 -3.48 -15.19
N ARG A 24 -9.85 -3.91 -14.49
CA ARG A 24 -9.73 -5.30 -14.01
C ARG A 24 -9.75 -5.35 -12.49
N GLU A 25 -10.50 -6.30 -11.96
CA GLU A 25 -10.51 -6.64 -10.54
C GLU A 25 -9.13 -7.15 -10.12
N GLN A 26 -8.58 -6.59 -9.04
CA GLN A 26 -7.33 -7.08 -8.46
C GLN A 26 -7.54 -8.43 -7.80
N THR A 27 -6.81 -9.45 -8.25
CA THR A 27 -6.88 -10.80 -7.67
C THR A 27 -5.99 -10.94 -6.44
N ASN A 28 -4.82 -10.30 -6.42
CA ASN A 28 -3.90 -10.31 -5.28
C ASN A 28 -4.15 -9.15 -4.31
N ARG A 29 -5.21 -9.25 -3.52
CA ARG A 29 -5.52 -8.21 -2.52
C ARG A 29 -4.70 -8.36 -1.28
N HIS A 30 -4.15 -7.23 -0.85
CA HIS A 30 -3.36 -7.14 0.34
C HIS A 30 -3.40 -5.73 0.89
N ILE A 31 -3.12 -5.62 2.19
CA ILE A 31 -2.74 -4.35 2.81
C ILE A 31 -1.22 -4.38 2.99
N THR A 32 -0.56 -3.38 2.41
CA THR A 32 0.88 -3.22 2.55
C THR A 32 1.19 -2.59 3.91
N ILE A 33 1.92 -3.31 4.75
CA ILE A 33 2.45 -2.79 6.02
C ILE A 33 3.80 -2.14 5.81
N VAL A 34 4.67 -2.78 5.02
CA VAL A 34 5.98 -2.28 4.61
C VAL A 34 6.16 -2.64 3.13
N GLY A 35 6.54 -1.66 2.31
CA GLY A 35 6.85 -1.85 0.89
C GLY A 35 7.44 -0.58 0.27
N GLY A 36 7.93 -0.68 -0.96
CA GLY A 36 8.46 0.47 -1.71
C GLY A 36 9.62 1.20 -1.01
N LYS A 37 9.56 2.53 -0.95
CA LYS A 37 10.60 3.37 -0.32
C LYS A 37 10.87 3.00 1.15
N PRO A 38 9.85 2.78 2.01
CA PRO A 38 10.05 2.26 3.36
C PRO A 38 10.93 1.01 3.47
N SER A 39 10.74 -0.02 2.61
CA SER A 39 11.55 -1.25 2.70
C SER A 39 13.02 -1.01 2.35
N ILE A 40 13.30 -0.09 1.43
CA ILE A 40 14.66 0.29 1.08
C ILE A 40 15.33 0.96 2.28
N LYS A 41 14.67 1.93 2.92
CA LYS A 41 15.17 2.61 4.12
C LYS A 41 15.44 1.66 5.30
N ILE A 42 14.58 0.66 5.49
CA ILE A 42 14.80 -0.38 6.51
C ILE A 42 16.07 -1.17 6.21
N LYS A 43 16.25 -1.59 4.95
CA LYS A 43 17.44 -2.34 4.51
C LYS A 43 18.71 -1.51 4.71
N GLU A 44 18.69 -0.24 4.30
CA GLU A 44 19.80 0.71 4.50
C GLU A 44 20.13 0.90 5.98
N ALA A 45 19.12 1.06 6.84
CA ALA A 45 19.33 1.20 8.28
C ALA A 45 19.93 -0.07 8.91
N LEU A 46 19.42 -1.24 8.54
CA LEU A 46 19.98 -2.53 8.99
C LEU A 46 21.44 -2.73 8.54
N ASN A 47 21.80 -2.18 7.38
CA ASN A 47 23.16 -2.30 6.85
C ASN A 47 24.21 -1.51 7.65
N LYS A 48 23.80 -0.53 8.46
CA LYS A 48 24.69 0.27 9.31
C LYS A 48 25.14 -0.45 10.58
N PHE A 49 24.46 -1.54 10.95
CA PHE A 49 24.82 -2.35 12.11
C PHE A 49 25.84 -3.44 11.74
N SER A 50 26.62 -3.87 12.73
CA SER A 50 27.47 -5.06 12.62
C SER A 50 26.62 -6.31 12.31
N LEU A 51 27.24 -7.37 11.81
CA LEU A 51 26.52 -8.62 11.46
C LEU A 51 25.76 -9.21 12.66
N ALA A 52 26.36 -9.19 13.85
CA ALA A 52 25.75 -9.70 15.08
C ALA A 52 24.53 -8.86 15.48
N GLU A 53 24.68 -7.53 15.52
CA GLU A 53 23.59 -6.61 15.84
C GLU A 53 22.46 -6.66 14.80
N ARG A 54 22.80 -6.75 13.50
CA ARG A 54 21.82 -6.88 12.43
C ARG A 54 20.97 -8.12 12.62
N LYS A 55 21.56 -9.27 12.96
CA LYS A 55 20.82 -10.51 13.29
C LYS A 55 19.87 -10.29 14.46
N LYS A 56 20.33 -9.64 15.54
CA LYS A 56 19.49 -9.30 16.70
C LYS A 56 18.31 -8.39 16.30
N LYS A 57 18.56 -7.31 15.55
CA LYS A 57 17.53 -6.38 15.06
C LYS A 57 16.52 -7.04 14.15
N LEU A 58 16.94 -7.99 13.31
CA LEU A 58 16.02 -8.78 12.48
C LEU A 58 15.10 -9.67 13.32
N VAL A 59 15.59 -10.27 14.40
CA VAL A 59 14.75 -11.02 15.35
C VAL A 59 13.76 -10.09 16.04
N GLU A 60 14.22 -8.96 16.58
CA GLU A 60 13.36 -7.94 17.20
C GLU A 60 12.27 -7.44 16.23
N LEU A 61 12.61 -7.19 14.97
CA LEU A 61 11.66 -6.77 13.93
C LEU A 61 10.63 -7.85 13.60
N LYS A 62 11.05 -9.11 13.52
CA LYS A 62 10.14 -10.25 13.31
C LYS A 62 9.18 -10.38 14.49
N THR A 63 9.67 -10.26 15.71
CA THR A 63 8.85 -10.29 16.93
C THR A 63 7.87 -9.13 16.96
N LEU A 64 8.30 -7.92 16.60
CA LEU A 64 7.43 -6.75 16.50
C LEU A 64 6.28 -6.98 15.51
N LEU A 65 6.56 -7.56 14.34
CA LEU A 65 5.53 -7.88 13.34
C LEU A 65 4.54 -8.95 13.80
N LYS A 66 5.01 -9.94 14.57
CA LYS A 66 4.19 -11.06 15.07
C LYS A 66 3.31 -10.68 16.26
N ASN A 67 3.81 -9.85 17.16
CA ASN A 67 3.13 -9.52 18.42
C ASN A 67 2.09 -8.40 18.28
N LEU A 68 2.03 -7.74 17.11
CA LEU A 68 0.97 -6.79 16.84
C LEU A 68 -0.23 -7.52 16.25
N GLU A 69 -1.37 -7.39 16.92
CA GLU A 69 -2.62 -7.85 16.37
C GLU A 69 -3.04 -6.93 15.21
N TRP A 70 -3.12 -7.49 14.01
CA TRP A 70 -3.42 -6.74 12.81
C TRP A 70 -4.92 -6.69 12.55
N GLN A 71 -5.56 -5.67 13.12
CA GLN A 71 -6.96 -5.37 12.83
C GLN A 71 -7.07 -4.25 11.79
N TYR A 72 -8.15 -4.28 11.02
CA TYR A 72 -8.43 -3.24 10.04
C TYR A 72 -9.92 -2.99 9.87
N ILE A 73 -10.26 -1.73 9.57
CA ILE A 73 -11.62 -1.29 9.31
C ILE A 73 -11.68 -0.70 7.91
N GLN A 74 -12.54 -1.25 7.07
CA GLN A 74 -12.80 -0.71 5.72
C GLN A 74 -13.53 0.62 5.82
N LYS A 75 -13.06 1.61 5.05
CA LYS A 75 -13.60 2.97 4.98
C LYS A 75 -14.14 3.23 3.58
N GLU A 76 -14.12 4.46 3.12
CA GLU A 76 -14.73 4.79 1.84
C GLU A 76 -13.87 4.36 0.66
N ILE A 77 -14.53 4.24 -0.48
CA ILE A 77 -13.89 3.91 -1.74
C ILE A 77 -13.59 5.21 -2.49
N TYR A 78 -12.43 5.27 -3.12
CA TYR A 78 -12.00 6.38 -3.93
C TYR A 78 -11.55 5.90 -5.30
N PHE A 79 -11.86 6.69 -6.31
CA PHE A 79 -11.19 6.66 -7.58
C PHE A 79 -9.97 7.58 -7.53
N ILE A 80 -8.84 7.09 -8.02
CA ILE A 80 -7.59 7.85 -8.19
C ILE A 80 -7.06 7.67 -9.61
N SER A 81 -6.38 8.69 -10.11
CA SER A 81 -5.71 8.65 -11.41
C SER A 81 -4.38 9.38 -11.36
N GLU A 82 -3.40 8.89 -12.10
CA GLU A 82 -2.05 9.47 -12.15
C GLU A 82 -1.45 9.25 -13.54
N LYS A 83 -0.77 10.28 -14.06
CA LYS A 83 0.03 10.17 -15.29
C LYS A 83 1.50 10.24 -14.90
N SER A 84 2.23 9.13 -15.03
CA SER A 84 3.61 9.04 -14.57
C SER A 84 4.42 7.99 -15.33
N TYR A 85 5.73 7.96 -15.08
CA TYR A 85 6.65 6.98 -15.64
C TYR A 85 6.67 5.73 -14.75
N PHE A 86 5.78 4.78 -15.04
CA PHE A 86 5.63 3.58 -14.20
C PHE A 86 6.63 2.48 -14.58
N GLY A 87 7.86 2.66 -14.11
CA GLY A 87 8.95 1.70 -14.20
C GLY A 87 9.56 1.53 -15.61
N ASN A 88 9.14 2.32 -16.59
CA ASN A 88 9.96 2.70 -17.75
C ASN A 88 10.07 4.23 -17.75
N PRO A 89 11.27 4.82 -17.58
CA PRO A 89 11.45 6.27 -17.52
C PRO A 89 11.19 7.00 -18.84
N LYS A 90 11.02 6.26 -19.95
CA LYS A 90 10.77 6.83 -21.28
C LYS A 90 9.29 6.85 -21.67
N VAL A 91 8.45 6.08 -20.98
CA VAL A 91 7.02 5.93 -21.34
C VAL A 91 6.17 6.54 -20.24
N LEU A 92 5.52 7.65 -20.57
CA LEU A 92 4.54 8.30 -19.71
C LEU A 92 3.21 7.56 -19.84
N GLU A 93 2.75 6.92 -18.78
CA GLU A 93 1.54 6.09 -18.76
C GLU A 93 0.49 6.74 -17.84
N HIS A 94 -0.77 6.68 -18.26
CA HIS A 94 -1.89 7.01 -17.38
C HIS A 94 -2.43 5.75 -16.68
N ARG A 95 -2.45 5.80 -15.35
CA ARG A 95 -3.08 4.76 -14.52
C ARG A 95 -4.28 5.30 -13.80
N LYS A 96 -5.24 4.41 -13.58
CA LYS A 96 -6.46 4.64 -12.82
C LYS A 96 -6.65 3.48 -11.86
N SER A 97 -7.13 3.77 -10.67
CA SER A 97 -7.41 2.74 -9.67
C SER A 97 -8.61 3.11 -8.81
N TYR A 98 -9.41 2.10 -8.47
CA TYR A 98 -10.35 2.18 -7.38
C TYR A 98 -9.70 1.58 -6.14
N ILE A 99 -9.66 2.35 -5.05
CA ILE A 99 -9.03 1.95 -3.80
C ILE A 99 -10.01 2.08 -2.64
N ARG A 100 -9.99 1.11 -1.73
CA ARG A 100 -10.69 1.18 -0.44
C ARG A 100 -9.69 1.69 0.59
N LEU A 101 -9.99 2.81 1.24
CA LEU A 101 -9.18 3.26 2.38
C LEU A 101 -9.40 2.34 3.58
N ILE A 102 -8.36 2.19 4.38
CA ILE A 102 -8.37 1.32 5.54
C ILE A 102 -7.87 2.08 6.77
N LYS A 103 -8.59 1.96 7.88
CA LYS A 103 -8.06 2.34 9.20
C LYS A 103 -7.39 1.12 9.81
N MET A 104 -6.13 1.25 10.20
CA MET A 104 -5.36 0.21 10.90
C MET A 104 -4.86 0.77 12.23
N PRO A 105 -5.53 0.49 13.37
CA PRO A 105 -5.20 1.11 14.64
C PRO A 105 -3.73 0.94 15.07
N ASN A 106 -3.15 -0.23 14.80
CA ASN A 106 -1.81 -0.59 15.27
C ASN A 106 -0.69 -0.22 14.30
N ILE A 107 -0.98 0.36 13.12
CA ILE A 107 0.07 0.65 12.14
C ILE A 107 1.00 1.77 12.61
N ASP A 108 0.48 2.81 13.28
CA ASP A 108 1.31 3.88 13.83
C ASP A 108 2.18 3.37 14.99
N ILE A 109 1.66 2.45 15.80
CA ILE A 109 2.42 1.79 16.87
C ILE A 109 3.58 0.99 16.28
N PHE A 110 3.33 0.23 15.21
CA PHE A 110 4.36 -0.50 14.47
C PHE A 110 5.46 0.44 13.99
N TYR A 111 5.11 1.52 13.29
CA TYR A 111 6.08 2.44 12.71
C TYR A 111 6.88 3.20 13.78
N ARG A 112 6.25 3.59 14.89
CA ARG A 112 6.94 4.19 16.03
C ARG A 112 8.00 3.24 16.61
N ARG A 113 7.63 1.98 16.85
CA ARG A 113 8.55 0.96 17.39
C ARG A 113 9.65 0.60 16.39
N LEU A 114 9.33 0.49 15.10
CA LEU A 114 10.29 0.29 14.02
C LEU A 114 11.33 1.42 13.97
N ASN A 115 10.86 2.66 14.03
CA ASN A 115 11.70 3.85 13.98
C ASN A 115 12.64 3.93 15.18
N ALA A 116 12.14 3.62 16.38
CA ALA A 116 12.97 3.51 17.59
C ALA A 116 14.01 2.38 17.47
N LEU A 117 13.59 1.19 17.01
CA LEU A 117 14.45 0.02 16.86
C LEU A 117 15.64 0.26 15.93
N LEU A 118 15.39 0.95 14.81
CA LEU A 118 16.37 1.16 13.75
C LEU A 118 17.00 2.56 13.76
N LYS A 119 16.62 3.43 14.70
CA LYS A 119 17.00 4.85 14.75
C LYS A 119 16.73 5.57 13.42
N THR A 120 15.50 5.45 12.93
CA THR A 120 15.06 6.01 11.64
C THR A 120 13.82 6.89 11.78
N HIS A 121 13.48 7.61 10.71
CA HIS A 121 12.28 8.45 10.59
C HIS A 121 11.46 8.03 9.37
N ILE A 122 11.05 6.76 9.34
CA ILE A 122 10.23 6.22 8.25
C ILE A 122 8.78 6.62 8.51
N PRO A 123 8.11 7.30 7.55
CA PRO A 123 6.70 7.66 7.73
C PRO A 123 5.81 6.42 7.74
N THR A 124 4.72 6.48 8.49
CA THR A 124 3.68 5.44 8.47
C THR A 124 3.15 5.25 7.05
N GLN A 125 3.09 3.99 6.61
CA GLN A 125 2.48 3.62 5.33
C GLN A 125 0.99 3.98 5.33
N PHE A 126 0.51 4.58 4.23
CA PHE A 126 -0.90 4.90 4.07
C PHE A 126 -1.72 3.65 3.71
N PRO A 127 -2.57 3.11 4.61
CA PRO A 127 -3.22 1.81 4.41
C PRO A 127 -4.39 1.90 3.44
N HIS A 128 -4.40 1.01 2.45
CA HIS A 128 -5.46 0.90 1.45
C HIS A 128 -5.48 -0.50 0.84
N ILE A 129 -6.58 -0.83 0.17
CA ILE A 129 -6.72 -2.01 -0.69
C ILE A 129 -6.99 -1.52 -2.10
N THR A 130 -6.22 -1.96 -3.07
CA THR A 130 -6.53 -1.76 -4.49
C THR A 130 -7.61 -2.73 -4.92
N LEU A 131 -8.74 -2.23 -5.39
CA LEU A 131 -9.90 -3.03 -5.80
C LEU A 131 -9.89 -3.32 -7.29
N PHE A 132 -9.72 -2.27 -8.09
CA PHE A 132 -9.72 -2.34 -9.55
C PHE A 132 -8.64 -1.43 -10.12
N THR A 133 -8.05 -1.83 -11.25
CA THR A 133 -6.98 -1.08 -11.91
C THR A 133 -7.21 -1.00 -13.41
N LYS A 134 -6.69 0.06 -14.01
CA LYS A 134 -6.61 0.26 -15.45
C LYS A 134 -5.36 1.07 -15.76
N GLY A 135 -4.59 0.62 -16.72
CA GLY A 135 -3.37 1.24 -17.22
C GLY A 135 -3.34 1.14 -18.73
N GLU A 136 -2.35 1.76 -19.34
CA GLU A 136 -2.20 1.81 -20.80
C GLU A 136 -1.07 0.89 -21.29
N HIS A 137 -0.15 0.50 -20.40
CA HIS A 137 1.01 -0.30 -20.76
C HIS A 137 0.69 -1.81 -20.77
N PRO A 138 0.86 -2.55 -21.89
CA PRO A 138 0.42 -3.95 -22.03
C PRO A 138 0.83 -4.85 -20.85
N ASP A 139 2.11 -4.85 -20.48
CA ASP A 139 2.66 -5.74 -19.45
C ASP A 139 2.31 -5.35 -18.01
N ARG A 140 1.80 -4.13 -17.79
CA ARG A 140 1.51 -3.57 -16.46
C ARG A 140 0.14 -2.91 -16.38
N THR A 141 -0.73 -3.23 -17.34
CA THR A 141 -2.08 -2.67 -17.52
C THR A 141 -2.89 -2.72 -16.23
N TYR A 142 -2.64 -3.71 -15.38
CA TYR A 142 -3.43 -3.96 -14.19
C TYR A 142 -2.68 -3.70 -12.89
N PHE A 143 -1.58 -2.95 -12.91
CA PHE A 143 -0.87 -2.60 -11.69
C PHE A 143 -1.51 -1.37 -11.04
N GLY A 144 -1.60 -1.36 -9.71
CA GLY A 144 -2.08 -0.20 -8.97
C GLY A 144 -1.12 0.99 -9.05
N ILE A 145 -1.61 2.16 -8.65
CA ILE A 145 -0.77 3.36 -8.45
C ILE A 145 -0.06 3.21 -7.08
N PRO A 146 1.28 3.26 -7.02
CA PRO A 146 2.00 3.18 -5.74
C PRO A 146 1.64 4.36 -4.83
N MET A 147 1.05 4.06 -3.68
CA MET A 147 0.61 5.07 -2.72
C MET A 147 1.18 4.77 -1.33
N ASN A 148 2.22 5.49 -0.94
CA ASN A 148 2.95 5.26 0.31
C ASN A 148 2.58 6.24 1.45
N SER A 149 1.86 7.32 1.15
CA SER A 149 1.57 8.39 2.11
C SER A 149 0.23 9.07 1.82
N LYS A 150 -0.32 9.74 2.84
CA LYS A 150 -1.52 10.59 2.69
C LYS A 150 -1.29 11.75 1.72
N THR A 151 -0.06 12.27 1.65
CA THR A 151 0.32 13.32 0.69
C THR A 151 0.28 12.78 -0.74
N ALA A 152 0.80 11.58 -0.99
CA ALA A 152 0.68 10.93 -2.30
C ALA A 152 -0.80 10.72 -2.69
N PHE A 153 -1.63 10.23 -1.77
CA PHE A 153 -3.07 10.09 -1.99
C PHE A 153 -3.72 11.40 -2.44
N LYS A 154 -3.45 12.51 -1.75
CA LYS A 154 -4.00 13.83 -2.10
C LYS A 154 -3.56 14.31 -3.48
N LYS A 155 -2.32 14.02 -3.90
CA LYS A 155 -1.79 14.39 -5.22
C LYS A 155 -2.52 13.70 -6.37
N PHE A 156 -3.10 12.52 -6.14
CA PHE A 156 -3.85 11.77 -7.17
C PHE A 156 -5.30 12.25 -7.35
N HIS A 157 -5.63 13.45 -6.83
CA HIS A 157 -6.95 14.09 -6.92
C HIS A 157 -8.12 13.12 -6.66
N PRO A 158 -8.16 12.50 -5.46
CA PRO A 158 -9.04 11.37 -5.20
C PRO A 158 -10.50 11.79 -5.24
N LYS A 159 -11.32 11.01 -5.95
CA LYS A 159 -12.78 11.21 -6.05
C LYS A 159 -13.47 10.14 -5.20
N LYS A 160 -14.16 10.57 -4.14
CA LYS A 160 -14.93 9.66 -3.29
C LYS A 160 -16.07 9.04 -4.08
N ILE A 161 -16.18 7.72 -4.04
CA ILE A 161 -17.28 6.97 -4.63
C ILE A 161 -18.41 6.92 -3.60
N LYS A 162 -19.57 7.48 -3.94
CA LYS A 162 -20.78 7.39 -3.13
C LYS A 162 -21.26 5.94 -3.17
N SER A 163 -21.17 5.25 -2.04
CA SER A 163 -21.78 3.92 -1.85
C SER A 163 -23.29 4.04 -1.79
#